data_AF-A0A1F2TIH4-F1
#
_entry.id   AF-A0A1F2TIH4-F1
#
_cell.length_a   1.000
_cell.length_b   1.000
_cell.length_c   1.000
_cell.angle_alpha   90.00
_cell.angle_beta   90.00
_cell.angle_gamma   90.00
#
_symmetry.space_group_name_H-M   'P 1'
#
loop_
_entity.id
_entity.type
_entity.pdbx_description
1 polymer ?
#
loop_
_entity_poly.entity_id
_entity_poly.type
_entity_poly.pdbx_seq_one_letter_code
_entity_poly.pdbx_strand_id
1 'polypeptide(L)'
;MAAKLRAGNVHSADDWDELLVPEIERQQAEGKRVAFRADAAFAKPDLYEALEKRGVQYAIRIPANENLEWDIAELLFRPPGRPSHKPLVRYKSFQYQAGSWTQFPKGR
;
A
#
# COMPACT_ATOMS: atom_id res chain seq x y z
N MET A 1 -4.97 7.40 -24.30
CA MET A 1 -5.26 6.52 -23.16
C MET A 1 -5.49 5.13 -23.73
N ALA A 2 -4.66 4.15 -23.39
CA ALA A 2 -4.82 2.77 -23.84
C ALA A 2 -5.11 1.91 -22.61
N ALA A 3 -6.31 1.31 -22.55
CA ALA A 3 -6.64 0.32 -21.53
C ALA A 3 -6.23 -1.06 -22.05
N LYS A 4 -5.24 -1.70 -21.42
CA LYS A 4 -4.86 -3.10 -21.69
C LYS A 4 -5.76 -3.99 -20.83
N LEU A 5 -6.78 -4.59 -21.43
CA LEU A 5 -7.66 -5.55 -20.75
C LEU A 5 -6.89 -6.86 -20.53
N ARG A 6 -6.92 -7.39 -19.30
CA ARG A 6 -6.30 -8.69 -18.96
C ARG A 6 -7.36 -9.79 -18.88
N ALA A 7 -6.93 -11.04 -19.06
CA ALA A 7 -7.80 -12.20 -18.88
C ALA A 7 -8.24 -12.29 -17.40
N GLY A 8 -9.55 -12.43 -17.16
CA GLY A 8 -10.15 -12.35 -15.81
C GLY A 8 -9.80 -13.46 -14.83
N ASN A 9 -8.84 -14.34 -15.17
CA ASN A 9 -8.38 -15.46 -14.35
C ASN A 9 -6.97 -15.25 -13.77
N VAL A 10 -6.36 -14.07 -14.01
CA VAL A 10 -5.01 -13.73 -13.54
C VAL A 10 -5.14 -12.66 -12.45
N HIS A 11 -4.38 -12.79 -11.37
CA HIS A 11 -4.47 -11.86 -10.24
C HIS A 11 -4.06 -10.46 -10.73
N SER A 12 -4.81 -9.40 -10.38
CA SER A 12 -4.54 -8.02 -10.83
C SER A 12 -3.12 -7.51 -10.55
N ALA A 13 -2.40 -8.16 -9.64
CA ALA A 13 -1.04 -7.85 -9.24
C ALA A 13 0.03 -8.62 -10.03
N ASP A 14 -0.32 -9.56 -10.90
CA ASP A 14 0.65 -10.20 -11.80
C ASP A 14 0.95 -9.25 -12.97
N ASP A 15 2.20 -9.23 -13.45
CA ASP A 15 2.71 -8.32 -14.49
C ASP A 15 2.43 -6.83 -14.21
N TRP A 16 2.44 -6.44 -12.93
CA TRP A 16 2.21 -5.05 -12.54
C TRP A 16 3.29 -4.11 -13.11
N ASP A 17 4.52 -4.61 -13.22
CA ASP A 17 5.70 -3.91 -13.69
C ASP A 17 5.61 -3.54 -15.17
N GLU A 18 5.06 -4.41 -16.02
CA GLU A 18 4.86 -4.14 -17.45
C GLU A 18 4.03 -2.88 -17.74
N LEU A 19 3.10 -2.54 -16.83
CA LEU A 19 2.18 -1.40 -17.00
C LEU A 19 2.59 -0.23 -16.13
N LEU A 20 2.94 -0.49 -14.87
CA LEU A 20 3.18 0.56 -13.90
C LEU A 20 4.50 1.29 -14.16
N VAL A 21 5.57 0.54 -14.46
CA VAL A 21 6.90 1.12 -14.64
C VAL A 21 6.95 2.08 -15.82
N PRO A 22 6.49 1.71 -17.04
CA PRO A 22 6.51 2.64 -18.17
C PRO A 22 5.64 3.87 -17.96
N GLU A 23 4.52 3.72 -17.26
CA GLU A 23 3.60 4.84 -17.00
C GLU A 23 4.19 5.83 -15.99
N ILE A 24 4.84 5.34 -14.94
CA ILE A 24 5.58 6.18 -13.98
C ILE A 24 6.68 6.95 -14.70
N GLU A 25 7.50 6.25 -15.50
CA GLU A 25 8.63 6.84 -16.21
C GLU A 25 8.17 7.90 -17.21
N ARG A 26 7.07 7.64 -17.94
CA ARG A 26 6.44 8.60 -18.84
C ARG A 26 5.99 9.86 -18.12
N GLN A 27 5.25 9.73 -17.01
CA GLN A 27 4.75 10.89 -16.27
C GLN A 27 5.88 11.68 -15.59
N GLN A 28 6.93 11.01 -15.10
CA GLN A 28 8.11 11.67 -14.54
C GLN A 28 8.90 12.42 -15.62
N ALA A 29 9.04 11.84 -16.82
CA ALA A 29 9.66 12.52 -17.97
C ALA A 29 8.87 13.77 -18.39
N GLU A 30 7.55 13.77 -18.21
CA GLU A 30 6.68 14.95 -18.38
C GLU A 30 6.79 15.96 -17.20
N GLY A 31 7.68 15.74 -16.23
CA GLY A 31 7.91 16.62 -15.07
C GLY A 31 6.82 16.55 -14.00
N LYS A 32 5.93 15.57 -14.06
CA LYS A 32 4.81 15.43 -13.10
C LYS A 32 5.28 14.74 -11.83
N ARG A 33 4.71 15.18 -10.69
CA ARG A 33 4.84 14.46 -9.43
C ARG A 33 3.94 13.22 -9.47
N VAL A 34 4.55 12.05 -9.39
CA VAL A 34 3.83 10.77 -9.39
C VAL A 34 3.72 10.24 -7.97
N ALA A 35 2.52 9.81 -7.58
CA ALA A 35 2.26 9.10 -6.34
C ALA A 35 1.40 7.86 -6.64
N PHE A 36 1.73 6.74 -6.03
CA PHE A 36 1.08 5.46 -6.28
C PHE A 36 0.19 5.04 -5.12
N ARG A 37 -1.07 4.68 -5.40
CA ARG A 37 -1.99 4.15 -4.41
C ARG A 37 -2.53 2.81 -4.88
N ALA A 38 -2.46 1.80 -4.03
CA ALA A 38 -2.97 0.47 -4.35
C ALA A 38 -3.54 -0.28 -3.13
N ASP A 39 -4.29 -1.34 -3.41
CA ASP A 39 -4.84 -2.23 -2.40
C ASP A 39 -3.83 -3.30 -1.93
N ALA A 40 -4.28 -4.19 -1.04
CA ALA A 40 -3.43 -5.20 -0.41
C ALA A 40 -2.88 -6.27 -1.35
N ALA A 41 -3.49 -6.51 -2.51
CA ALA A 41 -2.94 -7.42 -3.52
C ALA A 41 -1.59 -6.92 -4.08
N PHE A 42 -1.32 -5.61 -3.96
CA PHE A 42 -0.08 -4.97 -4.41
C PHE A 42 0.98 -4.87 -3.31
N ALA A 43 0.76 -5.42 -2.11
CA ALA A 43 1.74 -5.41 -1.04
C ALA A 43 2.89 -6.43 -1.30
N LYS A 44 3.57 -6.31 -2.44
CA LYS A 44 4.68 -7.17 -2.89
C LYS A 44 6.03 -6.46 -2.65
N PRO A 45 7.05 -7.11 -2.06
CA PRO A 45 8.38 -6.52 -1.83
C PRO A 45 8.96 -5.85 -3.08
N ASP A 46 8.91 -6.52 -4.22
CA ASP A 46 9.48 -6.05 -5.49
C ASP A 46 8.84 -4.72 -5.97
N LEU A 47 7.54 -4.52 -5.69
CA LEU A 47 6.84 -3.29 -6.03
C LEU A 47 7.33 -2.11 -5.19
N TYR A 48 7.50 -2.31 -3.87
CA TYR A 48 8.04 -1.28 -3.01
C TYR A 48 9.43 -0.85 -3.47
N GLU A 49 10.33 -1.81 -3.71
CA GLU A 49 11.67 -1.51 -4.21
C GLU A 49 11.66 -0.73 -5.52
N ALA A 50 10.79 -1.10 -6.46
CA ALA A 50 10.71 -0.44 -7.75
C ALA A 50 10.20 1.01 -7.66
N LEU A 51 9.26 1.28 -6.75
CA LEU A 51 8.74 2.62 -6.47
C LEU A 51 9.80 3.48 -5.78
N GLU A 52 10.51 2.93 -4.80
CA GLU A 52 11.58 3.61 -4.07
C GLU A 52 12.76 3.95 -4.97
N LYS A 53 13.20 3.00 -5.82
CA LYS A 53 14.27 3.22 -6.82
C LYS A 53 13.95 4.40 -7.75
N ARG A 54 12.66 4.69 -7.97
CA ARG A 54 12.17 5.80 -8.81
C ARG A 54 11.77 7.04 -8.03
N GLY A 55 11.94 7.05 -6.70
CA GLY A 55 11.55 8.16 -5.83
C GLY A 55 10.05 8.46 -5.84
N VAL A 56 9.21 7.45 -6.12
CA VAL A 56 7.75 7.59 -6.17
C VAL A 56 7.19 7.44 -4.77
N GLN A 57 6.39 8.41 -4.33
CA GLN A 57 5.65 8.30 -3.08
C GLN A 57 4.54 7.26 -3.22
N TYR A 58 4.27 6.47 -2.20
CA TYR A 58 3.24 5.44 -2.28
C TYR A 58 2.40 5.29 -1.01
N ALA A 59 1.17 4.84 -1.20
CA ALA A 59 0.25 4.45 -0.14
C ALA A 59 -0.42 3.12 -0.55
N ILE A 60 0.07 2.02 0.01
CA ILE A 60 -0.40 0.66 -0.30
C ILE A 60 -1.03 0.09 0.96
N ARG A 61 -2.25 -0.45 0.86
CA ARG A 61 -2.89 -1.12 2.00
C ARG A 61 -2.10 -2.40 2.32
N ILE A 62 -1.71 -2.60 3.57
CA ILE A 62 -1.13 -3.88 4.00
C ILE A 62 -2.29 -4.82 4.39
N PRO A 63 -2.25 -6.12 4.05
CA PRO A 63 -3.22 -7.08 4.56
C PRO A 63 -3.20 -7.13 6.10
N ALA A 64 -4.35 -7.43 6.70
CA ALA A 64 -4.41 -7.67 8.13
C ALA A 64 -3.48 -8.83 8.51
N ASN A 65 -2.73 -8.67 9.59
CA ASN A 65 -1.90 -9.72 10.17
C ASN A 65 -1.87 -9.56 11.69
N GLU A 66 -1.59 -10.65 12.39
CA GLU A 66 -1.62 -10.68 13.86
C GLU A 66 -0.70 -9.63 14.46
N ASN A 67 0.53 -9.46 13.96
CA ASN A 67 1.49 -8.48 14.49
C ASN A 67 0.93 -7.04 14.46
N LEU A 68 0.33 -6.64 13.33
CA LEU A 68 -0.31 -5.33 13.20
C LEU A 68 -1.53 -5.20 14.12
N GLU A 69 -2.30 -6.28 14.31
CA GLU A 69 -3.45 -6.30 15.22
C GLU A 69 -3.02 -6.14 16.68
N TRP A 70 -1.93 -6.79 17.10
CA TRP A 70 -1.32 -6.62 18.41
C TRP A 70 -0.90 -5.16 18.65
N ASP A 71 -0.25 -4.53 17.67
CA ASP A 71 0.18 -3.14 17.77
C ASP A 71 -0.98 -2.14 17.90
N ILE A 72 -2.17 -2.48 17.39
CA ILE A 72 -3.37 -1.64 17.49
C ILE A 72 -4.39 -2.14 18.52
N ALA A 73 -4.08 -3.14 19.33
CA ALA A 73 -5.03 -3.78 20.25
C ALA A 73 -5.75 -2.78 21.17
N GLU A 74 -5.04 -1.74 21.61
CA GLU A 74 -5.61 -0.64 22.42
C GLU A 74 -6.72 0.14 21.70
N LEU A 75 -6.65 0.24 20.36
CA LEU A 75 -7.68 0.90 19.55
C LEU A 75 -8.90 0.03 19.34
N LEU A 76 -8.73 -1.30 19.36
CA LEU A 76 -9.81 -2.28 19.17
C LEU A 76 -10.73 -2.38 20.40
N PHE A 77 -10.29 -1.87 21.56
CA PHE A 77 -11.11 -1.85 22.77
C PHE A 77 -12.37 -1.01 22.57
N ARG A 78 -13.53 -1.67 22.56
CA ARG A 78 -14.84 -1.02 22.56
C ARG A 78 -15.22 -0.66 24.00
N PRO A 79 -15.41 0.64 24.33
CA PRO A 79 -15.83 1.01 25.67
C PRO A 79 -17.23 0.43 25.99
N PRO A 80 -17.46 -0.04 27.22
CA PRO A 80 -18.75 -0.57 27.64
C PRO A 80 -19.81 0.53 27.63
N GLY A 81 -21.05 0.16 27.27
CA GLY A 81 -22.19 1.08 27.22
C GLY A 81 -22.88 1.12 25.85
N ARG A 82 -23.88 2.01 25.72
CA ARG A 82 -24.66 2.15 24.49
C ARG A 82 -23.78 2.78 23.40
N PRO A 83 -23.63 2.15 22.21
CA PRO A 83 -22.93 2.78 21.10
C PRO A 83 -23.64 4.06 20.68
N SER A 84 -22.86 5.09 20.36
CA SER A 84 -23.37 6.33 19.77
C SER A 84 -23.89 6.07 18.36
N HIS A 85 -24.83 6.89 17.88
CA HIS A 85 -25.28 6.86 16.48
C HIS A 85 -24.21 7.34 15.48
N LYS A 86 -23.13 7.95 15.96
CA LYS A 86 -21.99 8.39 15.15
C LYS A 86 -20.91 7.32 15.10
N PRO A 87 -20.24 7.12 13.95
CA PRO A 87 -19.13 6.19 13.84
C PRO A 87 -17.94 6.66 14.70
N LEU A 88 -17.32 5.72 15.41
CA LEU A 88 -16.06 5.92 16.10
C LEU A 88 -14.92 5.58 15.15
N VAL A 89 -14.00 6.52 14.92
CA VAL A 89 -12.82 6.30 14.08
C VAL A 89 -11.58 6.61 14.91
N ARG A 90 -10.63 5.68 14.95
CA ARG A 90 -9.37 5.78 15.70
C ARG A 90 -8.20 5.50 14.75
N TYR A 91 -7.09 6.20 14.96
CA TYR A 91 -5.88 6.05 14.15
C TYR A 91 -4.67 5.91 15.08
N LYS A 92 -3.72 5.07 14.68
CA LYS A 92 -2.38 4.96 15.25
C LYS A 92 -1.39 4.91 14.10
N SER A 93 -0.27 5.60 14.26
CA SER A 93 0.82 5.60 13.31
C SER A 93 2.05 5.02 13.99
N PHE A 94 2.66 4.03 13.37
CA PHE A 94 3.87 3.38 13.84
C PHE A 94 4.69 2.91 12.65
N GLN A 95 6.00 2.72 12.86
CA GLN A 95 6.88 2.15 11.85
C GLN A 95 6.77 0.63 11.90
N TYR A 96 6.63 0.00 10.73
CA TYR A 96 6.51 -1.44 10.60
C TYR A 96 7.40 -1.94 9.46
N GLN A 97 8.17 -3.00 9.73
CA GLN A 97 8.93 -3.74 8.74
C GLN A 97 8.42 -5.17 8.75
N ALA A 98 7.93 -5.65 7.60
CA ALA A 98 7.62 -7.07 7.47
C ALA A 98 8.92 -7.88 7.56
N GLY A 99 8.92 -8.99 8.30
CA GLY A 99 10.12 -9.81 8.50
C GLY A 99 10.74 -10.38 7.21
N SER A 100 9.97 -10.44 6.13
CA SER A 100 10.44 -10.83 4.79
C SER A 100 11.10 -9.67 4.02
N TRP A 101 11.11 -8.45 4.55
CA TRP A 101 11.71 -7.29 3.90
C TRP A 101 13.14 -7.13 4.38
N THR A 102 14.09 -7.32 3.48
CA THR A 102 15.53 -7.24 3.76
C THR A 102 15.97 -5.85 4.22
N GLN A 103 15.18 -4.81 3.91
CA GLN A 103 15.53 -3.43 4.24
C GLN A 103 14.29 -2.64 4.66
N PHE A 104 14.48 -1.73 5.63
CA PHE A 104 13.47 -0.73 5.96
C PHE A 104 13.26 0.17 4.73
N PRO A 105 12.03 0.36 4.25
CA PRO A 105 11.74 1.41 3.28
C PRO A 105 12.11 2.75 3.92
N LYS A 106 13.20 3.38 3.45
CA LYS A 106 13.71 4.63 4.01
C LYS A 106 12.77 5.76 3.57
N GLY A 107 11.76 6.05 4.39
CA GLY A 107 11.02 7.31 4.31
C GLY A 107 11.94 8.50 4.56
N ARG A 108 12.00 9.42 3.61
CA ARG A 108 12.52 10.78 3.81
C ARG A 108 11.43 11.67 4.37
#